data_AF-A0A497C829-F1
#
_entry.id   AF-A0A497C829-F1
#
_cell.length_a   1.000
_cell.length_b   1.000
_cell.length_c   1.000
_cell.angle_alpha   90.00
_cell.angle_beta   90.00
_cell.angle_gamma   90.00
#
_symmetry.space_group_name_H-M   'P 1'
#
loop_
_entity.id
_entity.type
_entity.pdbx_description
1 polymer ?
#
loop_
_entity_poly.entity_id
_entity_poly.type
_entity_poly.pdbx_seq_one_letter_code
_entity_poly.pdbx_strand_id
1 'polypeptide(L)'
;MKRSQSGFEQRRVYRRLRMLQIKVFGTTPPCANCKRAEVQAQKAADQFPGQVEVVKLDALGAEAEQFGLVTTPLVVVDEKVIGAGKVVPAERLISIIEKYIGAV
;
A
#
# COMPACT_ATOMS: atom_id res chain seq x y z
N MET A 1 -37.64 1.85 14.82
CA MET A 1 -36.21 2.06 15.12
C MET A 1 -35.43 2.11 13.81
N LYS A 2 -35.14 3.30 13.27
CA LYS A 2 -34.41 3.49 12.00
C LYS A 2 -33.06 4.15 12.31
N ARG A 3 -31.99 3.37 12.45
CA ARG A 3 -30.62 3.87 12.54
C ARG A 3 -29.76 3.15 11.50
N SER A 4 -28.95 3.93 10.77
CA SER A 4 -27.65 3.52 10.20
C SER A 4 -27.50 3.14 8.72
N GLN A 5 -28.44 3.40 7.81
CA GLN A 5 -28.17 3.16 6.37
C GLN A 5 -27.29 4.24 5.70
N SER A 6 -27.26 5.48 6.21
CA SER A 6 -26.56 6.60 5.56
C SER A 6 -25.02 6.60 5.70
N GLY A 7 -24.43 5.71 6.51
CA GLY A 7 -22.99 5.65 6.75
C GLY A 7 -22.22 4.66 5.86
N PHE A 8 -22.89 3.63 5.33
CA PHE A 8 -22.25 2.61 4.48
C PHE A 8 -22.15 3.06 3.02
N GLU A 9 -23.17 3.75 2.51
CA GLU A 9 -23.20 4.27 1.13
C GLU A 9 -22.15 5.37 0.91
N GLN A 10 -22.00 6.27 1.89
CA GLN A 10 -21.02 7.36 1.80
C GLN A 10 -19.56 6.86 1.83
N ARG A 11 -19.25 5.76 2.53
CA ARG A 11 -17.92 5.12 2.47
C ARG A 11 -17.63 4.52 1.09
N ARG A 12 -18.63 3.97 0.38
CA ARG A 12 -18.44 3.42 -0.98
C ARG A 12 -18.09 4.50 -2.00
N VAL A 13 -18.79 5.64 -1.95
CA VAL A 13 -18.56 6.73 -2.91
C VAL A 13 -17.20 7.39 -2.72
N TYR A 14 -16.82 7.69 -1.48
CA TYR A 14 -15.52 8.32 -1.18
C TYR A 14 -14.32 7.39 -1.41
N ARG A 15 -14.52 6.06 -1.38
CA ARG A 15 -13.48 5.07 -1.67
C ARG A 15 -13.17 4.94 -3.17
N ARG A 16 -14.11 5.31 -4.05
CA ARG A 16 -13.93 5.28 -5.50
C ARG A 16 -13.13 6.46 -6.06
N LEU A 17 -12.98 7.55 -5.28
CA LEU A 17 -12.27 8.77 -5.68
C LEU A 17 -10.87 8.91 -5.06
N ARG A 18 -10.44 7.96 -4.23
CA ARG A 18 -9.13 8.01 -3.56
C ARG A 18 -8.11 7.24 -4.39
N MET A 19 -7.02 7.91 -4.77
CA MET A 19 -5.83 7.25 -5.27
C MET A 19 -5.20 6.44 -4.12
N LEU A 20 -4.94 5.17 -4.37
CA LEU A 20 -4.38 4.24 -3.40
C LEU A 20 -2.85 4.38 -3.38
N GLN A 21 -2.24 4.51 -2.20
CA GLN A 21 -0.79 4.64 -2.10
C GLN A 21 -0.13 3.35 -1.63
N ILE A 22 0.86 2.86 -2.38
CA ILE A 22 1.78 1.81 -1.98
C ILE A 22 3.04 2.47 -1.43
N LYS A 23 3.20 2.47 -0.12
CA LYS A 23 4.40 2.96 0.56
C LYS A 23 5.41 1.82 0.73
N VAL A 24 6.61 2.00 0.19
CA VAL A 24 7.72 1.06 0.33
C VAL A 24 8.79 1.69 1.20
N PHE A 25 8.96 1.15 2.41
CA PHE A 25 10.01 1.57 3.33
C PHE A 25 11.24 0.69 3.15
N GLY A 26 12.35 1.32 2.78
CA GLY A 26 13.64 0.68 2.62
C GLY A 26 14.72 1.43 3.39
N THR A 27 15.86 0.77 3.59
CA THR A 27 17.05 1.44 4.14
C THR A 27 17.68 2.35 3.09
N THR A 28 18.35 3.41 3.52
CA THR A 28 19.31 4.16 2.70
C THR A 28 20.71 3.95 3.29
N PRO A 29 21.64 3.28 2.56
CA PRO A 29 21.54 2.80 1.17
C PRO A 29 20.59 1.59 0.99
N PRO A 30 19.96 1.46 -0.19
CA PRO A 30 18.98 0.41 -0.46
C PRO A 30 19.62 -0.96 -0.64
N CYS A 31 19.18 -1.90 0.20
CA CYS A 31 19.54 -3.31 0.11
C CYS A 31 18.98 -3.97 -1.17
N ALA A 32 19.54 -5.12 -1.58
CA ALA A 32 19.08 -5.84 -2.78
C ALA A 32 17.57 -6.20 -2.72
N ASN A 33 17.09 -6.60 -1.54
CA ASN A 33 15.67 -6.90 -1.32
C ASN A 33 14.79 -5.65 -1.38
N CYS A 34 15.30 -4.51 -0.90
CA CYS A 34 14.62 -3.23 -0.90
C CYS A 34 14.34 -2.77 -2.35
N LYS A 35 15.36 -2.86 -3.21
CA LYS A 35 15.23 -2.58 -4.65
C LYS A 35 14.23 -3.51 -5.34
N ARG A 36 14.26 -4.80 -4.99
CA ARG A 36 13.29 -5.77 -5.56
C ARG A 36 11.86 -5.46 -5.13
N ALA A 37 11.64 -5.08 -3.87
CA ALA A 37 10.31 -4.70 -3.38
C ALA A 37 9.76 -3.47 -4.11
N GLU A 38 10.59 -2.45 -4.33
CA GLU A 38 10.24 -1.26 -5.11
C GLU A 38 9.81 -1.61 -6.55
N VAL A 39 10.59 -2.45 -7.25
CA VAL A 39 10.27 -2.90 -8.61
C VAL A 39 8.94 -3.67 -8.65
N GLN A 40 8.66 -4.52 -7.66
CA GLN A 40 7.39 -5.26 -7.61
C GLN A 40 6.20 -4.34 -7.30
N ALA A 41 6.38 -3.35 -6.43
CA ALA A 41 5.37 -2.34 -6.15
C ALA A 41 5.05 -1.51 -7.39
N GLN A 42 6.08 -1.07 -8.13
CA GLN A 42 5.90 -0.33 -9.38
C GLN A 42 5.12 -1.15 -10.41
N LYS A 43 5.51 -2.41 -10.63
CA LYS A 43 4.79 -3.33 -11.51
C LYS A 43 3.33 -3.52 -11.14
N ALA A 44 3.00 -3.51 -9.85
CA ALA A 44 1.62 -3.61 -9.40
C ALA A 44 0.85 -2.31 -9.67
N ALA A 45 1.46 -1.14 -9.43
CA ALA A 45 0.84 0.15 -9.71
C ALA A 45 0.63 0.40 -11.22
N ASP A 46 1.53 -0.09 -12.07
CA ASP A 46 1.42 0.01 -13.53
C ASP A 46 0.15 -0.69 -14.08
N GLN A 47 -0.39 -1.68 -13.35
CA GLN A 47 -1.67 -2.34 -13.71
C GLN A 47 -2.90 -1.46 -13.42
N PHE A 48 -2.74 -0.43 -12.59
CA PHE A 48 -3.83 0.45 -12.13
C PHE A 48 -3.48 1.93 -12.36
N PRO A 49 -3.28 2.33 -13.63
CA PRO A 49 -2.88 3.70 -13.96
C PRO A 49 -3.93 4.71 -13.46
N GLY A 50 -3.46 5.74 -12.74
CA GLY A 50 -4.32 6.80 -12.18
C GLY A 50 -5.12 6.40 -10.94
N GLN A 51 -5.01 5.14 -10.49
CA GLN A 51 -5.67 4.66 -9.28
C GLN A 51 -4.69 4.30 -8.17
N VAL A 52 -3.43 3.98 -8.52
CA VAL A 52 -2.40 3.58 -7.56
C VAL A 52 -1.13 4.39 -7.76
N GLU A 53 -0.51 4.80 -6.65
CA GLU A 53 0.75 5.54 -6.61
C GLU A 53 1.77 4.80 -5.74
N VAL A 54 3.03 4.71 -6.17
CA VAL A 54 4.11 4.11 -5.37
C VAL A 54 4.96 5.21 -4.77
N VAL A 55 5.09 5.20 -3.45
CA VAL A 55 5.91 6.16 -2.70
C VAL A 55 7.00 5.38 -1.98
N LYS A 56 8.25 5.71 -2.26
CA LYS A 56 9.38 5.16 -1.50
C LYS A 56 9.70 6.08 -0.33
N LEU A 57 9.82 5.48 0.84
CA LEU A 57 10.14 6.16 2.08
C LEU A 57 11.36 5.53 2.75
N ASP A 58 12.03 6.33 3.56
CA ASP A 58 13.15 5.84 4.35
C ASP A 58 12.67 5.10 5.59
N ALA A 59 13.29 3.96 5.88
CA ALA A 59 13.04 3.15 7.05
C ALA A 59 13.35 3.85 8.37
N LEU A 60 14.24 4.85 8.35
CA LEU A 60 14.60 5.67 9.52
C LEU A 60 13.83 6.99 9.54
N GLY A 61 12.90 7.19 8.61
CA GLY A 61 12.07 8.39 8.54
C GLY A 61 10.90 8.36 9.52
N ALA A 62 10.40 9.54 9.88
CA ALA A 62 9.27 9.70 10.81
C ALA A 62 8.00 8.94 10.39
N GLU A 63 7.78 8.74 9.09
CA GLU A 63 6.64 7.94 8.58
C GLU A 63 6.76 6.46 8.93
N ALA A 64 7.98 5.90 8.95
CA ALA A 64 8.20 4.49 9.28
C ALA A 64 7.93 4.20 10.77
N GLU A 65 8.24 5.16 11.64
CA GLU A 65 8.00 5.06 13.08
C GLU A 65 6.50 4.90 13.39
N GLN A 66 5.62 5.53 12.60
CA GLN A 66 4.16 5.43 12.73
C GLN A 66 3.66 3.99 12.56
N PHE A 67 4.36 3.21 11.73
CA PHE A 67 4.03 1.81 11.46
C PHE A 67 4.78 0.83 12.38
N GLY A 68 5.52 1.34 13.37
CA GLY A 68 6.32 0.52 14.28
C GLY A 68 7.32 -0.35 13.52
N LEU A 69 8.02 0.22 12.53
CA LEU A 69 8.90 -0.52 11.63
C LEU A 69 10.00 -1.27 12.40
N VAL A 70 9.84 -2.59 12.53
CA VAL A 70 10.83 -3.48 13.15
C VAL A 70 11.78 -4.10 12.13
N THR A 71 11.33 -4.24 10.86
CA THR A 71 12.09 -4.98 9.84
C THR A 71 11.86 -4.43 8.44
N THR A 72 12.96 -4.23 7.70
CA THR A 72 12.97 -3.77 6.31
C THR A 72 13.22 -4.92 5.34
N PRO A 73 12.69 -4.85 4.10
CA PRO A 73 11.78 -3.83 3.57
C PRO A 73 10.35 -3.98 4.08
N LEU A 74 9.63 -2.87 4.28
CA LEU A 74 8.21 -2.86 4.64
C LEU A 74 7.40 -2.32 3.47
N VAL A 75 6.32 -3.03 3.13
CA VAL A 75 5.38 -2.63 2.08
C VAL A 75 4.01 -2.41 2.71
N VAL A 76 3.51 -1.18 2.57
CA VAL A 76 2.25 -0.72 3.12
C VAL A 76 1.36 -0.26 1.97
N VAL A 77 0.07 -0.59 2.04
CA VAL A 77 -0.93 -0.19 1.05
C VAL A 77 -2.08 0.51 1.79
N ASP A 78 -2.30 1.79 1.51
CA ASP A 78 -3.40 2.59 2.10
C ASP A 78 -3.45 2.51 3.64
N GLU A 79 -2.29 2.57 4.31
CA GLU A 79 -2.10 2.40 5.78
C GLU A 79 -2.08 0.95 6.30
N LYS A 80 -2.29 -0.05 5.45
CA LYS A 80 -2.19 -1.47 5.85
C LYS A 80 -0.84 -2.08 5.50
N VAL A 81 -0.16 -2.63 6.51
CA VAL A 81 1.06 -3.41 6.31
C VAL A 81 0.74 -4.72 5.59
N ILE A 82 1.33 -4.89 4.41
CA ILE A 82 1.16 -6.10 3.57
C ILE A 82 2.32 -7.08 3.77
N GLY A 83 3.53 -6.55 3.98
CA GLY A 83 4.70 -7.36 4.23
C GLY A 83 5.79 -6.57 4.94
N ALA A 84 6.46 -7.23 5.88
CA ALA A 84 7.64 -6.72 6.59
C ALA A 84 8.78 -7.74 6.43
N GLY A 85 9.99 -7.27 6.14
CA GLY A 85 11.19 -8.10 6.03
C GLY A 85 11.25 -9.01 4.80
N LYS A 86 10.33 -8.89 3.84
CA LYS A 86 10.29 -9.75 2.64
C LYS A 86 9.81 -8.99 1.42
N VAL A 87 10.29 -9.43 0.26
CA VAL A 87 9.83 -8.94 -1.04
C VAL A 87 8.43 -9.50 -1.29
N VAL A 88 7.44 -8.61 -1.37
CA VAL A 88 6.08 -8.98 -1.76
C VAL A 88 6.03 -9.01 -3.30
N PRO A 89 5.59 -10.11 -3.93
CA PRO A 89 5.46 -10.18 -5.38
C PRO A 89 4.33 -9.28 -5.88
N ALA A 90 4.47 -8.76 -7.10
CA ALA A 90 3.50 -7.88 -7.72
C ALA A 90 2.09 -8.48 -7.76
N GLU A 91 1.96 -9.78 -8.09
CA GLU A 91 0.67 -10.49 -8.12
C GLU A 91 -0.10 -10.39 -6.80
N ARG A 92 0.60 -10.52 -5.67
CA ARG A 92 -0.02 -10.40 -4.36
C ARG A 92 -0.45 -8.97 -4.06
N LEU A 93 0.34 -7.98 -4.48
CA LEU A 93 -0.03 -6.57 -4.34
C LEU A 93 -1.25 -6.25 -5.20
N ILE A 94 -1.28 -6.72 -6.44
CA ILE A 94 -2.42 -6.60 -7.37
C ILE A 94 -3.68 -7.16 -6.72
N SER A 95 -3.67 -8.41 -6.24
CA SER A 95 -4.86 -9.00 -5.59
C SER A 95 -5.33 -8.23 -4.35
N ILE A 96 -4.43 -7.55 -3.65
CA ILE A 96 -4.78 -6.70 -2.52
C ILE A 96 -5.41 -5.41 -3.03
N ILE A 97 -4.75 -4.72 -3.94
CA ILE A 97 -5.23 -3.49 -4.60
C ILE A 97 -6.62 -3.72 -5.21
N GLU A 98 -6.85 -4.83 -5.91
CA GLU A 98 -8.15 -5.21 -6.46
C GLU A 98 -9.22 -5.32 -5.36
N LYS A 99 -8.89 -5.84 -4.17
CA LYS A 99 -9.83 -5.85 -3.04
C LYS A 99 -10.09 -4.44 -2.51
N TYR A 100 -9.13 -3.53 -2.59
CA TYR A 100 -9.30 -2.14 -2.17
C TYR A 100 -10.11 -1.32 -3.18
N ILE A 101 -9.85 -1.47 -4.47
CA ILE A 101 -10.54 -0.76 -5.56
C ILE A 101 -11.91 -1.40 -5.85
N GLY A 102 -11.97 -2.74 -5.81
CA GLY A 102 -13.06 -3.56 -6.32
C GLY A 102 -13.74 -4.45 -5.28
N ALA A 103 -13.73 -4.12 -3.98
CA ALA A 103 -14.74 -4.69 -3.08
C ALA A 103 -16.12 -4.15 -3.47
N VAL A 104 -16.68 -4.81 -4.48
CA VAL A 104 -18.07 -4.76 -4.93
C VAL A 104 -18.87 -5.79 -4.12
#